data_AF-A0A1F0TPK8-F1
#
_entry.id   AF-A0A1F0TPK8-F1
#
_cell.length_a   1.000
_cell.length_b   1.000
_cell.length_c   1.000
_cell.angle_alpha   90.00
_cell.angle_beta   90.00
_cell.angle_gamma   90.00
#
_symmetry.space_group_name_H-M   'P 1'
#
loop_
_entity.id
_entity.type
_entity.pdbx_description
1 polymer ?
#
loop_
_entity_poly.entity_id
_entity_poly.type
_entity_poly.pdbx_seq_one_letter_code
_entity_poly.pdbx_strand_id
1 'polypeptide(L)'
;MVQLVETKGKKRDSQIFINPQLMGTLAKNICQEISVNQKYKDKTYSAKQLAKDLGTNTRYISTVINRQFNTNYTSFVNKFRIQEAMKLLKDKRKAHLTIEDVSDAVGFSTRQSFYTSFKRFTGMTPREYRISPENDR
;
A
#
# COMPACT_ATOMS: atom_id res chain seq x y z
N MET A 1 23.66 20.37 -13.81
CA MET A 1 24.47 19.32 -13.16
C MET A 1 23.73 18.82 -11.92
N VAL A 2 22.78 17.88 -12.10
CA VAL A 2 22.08 17.21 -10.99
C VAL A 2 22.46 15.74 -11.04
N GLN A 3 23.22 15.27 -10.05
CA GLN A 3 23.62 13.88 -9.90
C GLN A 3 22.48 13.03 -9.32
N LEU A 4 22.26 11.89 -9.99
CA LEU A 4 21.82 10.57 -9.50
C LEU A 4 20.70 10.45 -8.46
N VAL A 5 19.62 9.77 -8.85
CA VAL A 5 19.20 8.55 -8.15
C VAL A 5 18.90 7.45 -9.19
N GLU A 6 19.93 6.69 -9.55
CA GLU A 6 19.76 5.38 -10.18
C GLU A 6 19.22 4.40 -9.12
N THR A 7 17.96 3.99 -9.19
CA THR A 7 17.56 2.73 -8.56
C THR A 7 17.81 1.58 -9.54
N LYS A 8 19.07 1.19 -9.69
CA LYS A 8 19.46 -0.10 -10.29
C LYS A 8 19.03 -1.23 -9.35
N GLY A 9 17.83 -1.75 -9.57
CA GLY A 9 17.41 -3.04 -9.04
C GLY A 9 18.15 -4.18 -9.76
N LYS A 10 19.13 -4.76 -9.06
CA LYS A 10 19.91 -5.97 -9.38
C LYS A 10 19.14 -7.05 -10.19
N LYS A 11 19.76 -7.56 -11.27
CA LYS A 11 19.40 -8.83 -11.94
C LYS A 11 19.60 -10.05 -11.02
N ARG A 12 18.58 -10.91 -10.96
CA ARG A 12 18.48 -12.34 -10.56
C ARG A 12 16.97 -12.63 -10.44
N ASP A 13 16.28 -13.64 -10.94
CA ASP A 13 16.56 -14.96 -11.51
C ASP A 13 15.24 -15.48 -12.13
N SER A 14 15.31 -16.50 -12.99
CA SER A 14 14.23 -17.45 -13.35
C SER A 14 12.79 -16.96 -13.08
N GLN A 15 12.10 -16.46 -14.12
CA GLN A 15 10.67 -16.18 -14.02
C GLN A 15 9.97 -17.42 -13.44
N ILE A 16 9.42 -17.27 -12.23
CA ILE A 16 8.55 -18.32 -11.69
C ILE A 16 7.39 -18.43 -12.65
N PHE A 17 7.20 -19.63 -13.19
CA PHE A 17 5.97 -19.96 -13.88
C PHE A 17 4.91 -20.23 -12.82
N ILE A 18 3.92 -19.35 -12.75
CA ILE A 18 2.69 -19.54 -11.99
C ILE A 18 1.61 -19.68 -13.04
N ASN A 19 0.92 -20.82 -13.07
CA ASN A 19 -0.12 -21.03 -14.06
C ASN A 19 -1.24 -19.97 -13.91
N PRO A 20 -1.96 -19.62 -14.99
CA PRO A 20 -2.94 -18.53 -14.96
C PRO A 20 -4.05 -18.70 -13.91
N GLN A 21 -4.51 -19.92 -13.67
CA GLN A 21 -5.57 -20.20 -12.69
C GLN A 21 -5.11 -19.92 -11.26
N LEU A 22 -3.91 -20.37 -10.91
CA LEU A 22 -3.31 -20.12 -9.60
C LEU A 22 -2.97 -18.63 -9.43
N MET A 23 -2.47 -17.98 -10.48
CA MET A 23 -2.20 -16.55 -10.50
C MET A 23 -3.47 -15.75 -10.17
N GLY A 24 -4.59 -16.05 -10.85
CA GLY A 24 -5.88 -15.41 -10.62
C GLY A 24 -6.40 -15.67 -9.21
N THR A 25 -6.33 -16.92 -8.74
CA THR A 25 -6.76 -17.30 -7.39
C THR A 25 -5.96 -16.56 -6.31
N LEU A 26 -4.63 -16.54 -6.42
CA LEU A 26 -3.78 -15.83 -5.47
C LEU A 26 -4.02 -14.32 -5.52
N ALA A 27 -4.19 -13.73 -6.70
CA ALA A 27 -4.50 -12.30 -6.82
C ALA A 27 -5.81 -11.94 -6.11
N LYS A 28 -6.86 -12.75 -6.30
CA LYS A 28 -8.14 -12.61 -5.60
C LYS A 28 -7.97 -12.72 -4.08
N ASN A 29 -7.25 -13.73 -3.61
CA ASN A 29 -7.07 -13.97 -2.18
C ASN A 29 -6.20 -12.88 -1.52
N ILE A 30 -5.17 -12.38 -2.21
CA ILE A 30 -4.37 -11.24 -1.76
C ILE A 30 -5.26 -10.00 -1.62
N CYS A 31 -6.11 -9.71 -2.61
CA CYS A 31 -7.07 -8.61 -2.51
C CYS A 31 -8.07 -8.81 -1.37
N GLN A 32 -8.57 -10.03 -1.16
CA GLN A 32 -9.48 -10.35 -0.06
C GLN A 32 -8.83 -10.03 1.30
N GLU A 33 -7.63 -10.54 1.55
CA GLU A 33 -6.94 -10.30 2.83
C GLU A 33 -6.60 -8.82 3.03
N ILE A 34 -6.02 -8.18 2.02
CA ILE A 34 -5.57 -6.80 2.17
C ILE A 34 -6.76 -5.86 2.25
N SER A 35 -7.68 -5.88 1.27
CA SER A 35 -8.73 -4.86 1.14
C SER A 35 -9.99 -5.16 1.94
N VAL A 36 -10.52 -6.39 1.87
CA VAL A 36 -11.82 -6.74 2.47
C VAL A 36 -11.64 -7.04 3.96
N ASN A 37 -10.66 -7.86 4.31
CA ASN A 37 -10.31 -8.14 5.71
C ASN A 37 -9.49 -7.00 6.35
N GLN A 38 -9.23 -5.92 5.60
CA GLN A 38 -8.56 -4.70 6.04
C GLN A 38 -7.21 -4.94 6.73
N LYS A 39 -6.49 -6.01 6.36
CA LYS A 39 -5.16 -6.30 6.93
C LYS A 39 -4.15 -5.19 6.66
N TYR A 40 -4.41 -4.29 5.72
CA TYR A 40 -3.59 -3.08 5.56
C TYR A 40 -3.53 -2.22 6.83
N LYS A 41 -4.54 -2.24 7.71
CA LYS A 41 -4.54 -1.46 8.96
C LYS A 41 -3.57 -2.01 10.02
N ASP A 42 -3.20 -3.28 9.92
CA ASP A 42 -2.23 -3.90 10.82
C ASP A 42 -0.80 -3.52 10.41
N LYS A 43 -0.11 -2.79 11.30
CA LYS A 43 1.27 -2.31 11.12
C LYS A 43 2.28 -3.45 10.99
N THR A 44 1.95 -4.63 11.52
CA THR A 44 2.80 -5.82 11.56
C THR A 44 2.50 -6.83 10.45
N TYR A 45 1.43 -6.62 9.68
CA TYR A 45 1.03 -7.54 8.61
C TYR A 45 1.97 -7.43 7.40
N SER A 46 2.89 -8.38 7.32
CA SER A 46 3.95 -8.43 6.31
C SER A 46 3.61 -9.40 5.17
N ALA A 47 4.36 -9.32 4.06
CA ALA A 47 4.27 -10.30 2.97
C ALA A 47 4.52 -11.75 3.45
N LYS A 48 5.31 -11.92 4.52
CA LYS A 48 5.55 -13.22 5.16
C LYS A 48 4.29 -13.72 5.87
N GLN A 49 3.57 -12.85 6.57
CA GLN A 49 2.31 -13.20 7.22
C GLN A 49 1.24 -13.55 6.17
N LEU A 50 1.11 -12.73 5.12
CA LEU A 50 0.20 -13.02 4.01
C LEU A 50 0.53 -14.35 3.32
N ALA A 51 1.80 -14.66 3.09
CA ALA A 51 2.20 -15.94 2.52
C ALA A 51 1.80 -17.12 3.42
N LYS A 52 1.97 -16.99 4.74
CA LYS A 52 1.55 -17.99 5.73
C LYS A 52 0.03 -18.19 5.69
N ASP A 53 -0.73 -17.10 5.71
CA ASP A 53 -2.19 -17.14 5.76
C ASP A 53 -2.79 -17.73 4.46
N LEU A 54 -2.13 -17.53 3.33
CA LEU A 54 -2.53 -18.07 2.02
C LEU A 54 -1.91 -19.44 1.69
N GLY A 55 -1.17 -20.07 2.61
CA GLY A 55 -0.54 -21.37 2.38
C GLY A 55 0.47 -21.39 1.23
N THR A 56 1.21 -20.29 1.03
CA THR A 56 2.18 -20.13 -0.06
C THR A 56 3.52 -19.57 0.46
N ASN A 57 4.34 -19.01 -0.43
CA ASN A 57 5.61 -18.37 -0.07
C ASN A 57 5.68 -16.91 -0.56
N THR A 58 6.59 -16.15 0.04
CA THR A 58 6.80 -14.72 -0.27
C THR A 58 7.22 -14.47 -1.71
N ARG A 59 7.86 -15.45 -2.37
CA ARG A 59 8.25 -15.37 -3.79
C ARG A 59 7.01 -15.37 -4.69
N TYR A 60 6.02 -16.22 -4.39
CA TYR A 60 4.71 -16.24 -5.08
C TYR A 60 3.94 -14.95 -4.83
N ILE A 61 3.82 -14.51 -3.57
CA ILE A 61 3.18 -13.22 -3.24
C ILE A 61 3.81 -12.07 -4.03
N SER A 62 5.13 -11.95 -4.01
CA SER A 62 5.83 -10.88 -4.73
C SER A 62 5.64 -10.98 -6.25
N THR A 63 5.66 -12.19 -6.80
CA THR A 63 5.45 -12.42 -8.25
C THR A 63 4.03 -12.05 -8.67
N VAL A 64 3.03 -12.49 -7.92
CA VAL A 64 1.62 -12.17 -8.19
C VAL A 64 1.40 -10.66 -8.06
N ILE A 65 1.90 -10.03 -6.98
CA ILE A 65 1.72 -8.60 -6.77
C ILE A 65 2.35 -7.78 -7.90
N ASN A 66 3.56 -8.16 -8.30
CA ASN A 66 4.26 -7.48 -9.37
C ASN A 66 3.57 -7.66 -10.73
N ARG A 67 3.14 -8.88 -11.08
CA ARG A 67 2.54 -9.15 -12.39
C ARG A 67 1.10 -8.63 -12.52
N GLN A 68 0.32 -8.69 -11.44
CA GLN A 68 -1.11 -8.34 -11.48
C GLN A 68 -1.38 -6.88 -11.12
N PHE A 69 -0.54 -6.26 -10.29
CA PHE A 69 -0.75 -4.89 -9.82
C PHE A 69 0.41 -3.94 -10.11
N ASN A 70 1.42 -4.41 -10.87
CA ASN A 70 2.58 -3.63 -11.29
C ASN A 70 3.29 -2.89 -10.14
N THR A 71 3.43 -3.56 -8.99
CA THR A 71 3.99 -2.93 -7.79
C THR A 71 4.67 -3.95 -6.87
N ASN A 72 5.20 -3.49 -5.74
CA ASN A 72 5.69 -4.35 -4.67
C ASN A 72 4.70 -4.39 -3.50
N TYR A 73 4.87 -5.33 -2.57
CA TYR A 73 3.96 -5.51 -1.43
C TYR A 73 3.73 -4.22 -0.62
N THR A 74 4.81 -3.51 -0.28
CA THR A 74 4.72 -2.28 0.53
C THR A 74 3.91 -1.20 -0.17
N SER A 75 4.19 -0.96 -1.45
CA SER A 75 3.44 0.00 -2.27
C SER A 75 2.00 -0.42 -2.49
N PHE A 76 1.74 -1.72 -2.66
CA PHE A 76 0.40 -2.29 -2.77
C PHE A 76 -0.44 -2.00 -1.53
N VAL A 77 0.07 -2.36 -0.34
CA VAL A 77 -0.60 -2.11 0.94
C VAL A 77 -0.79 -0.61 1.17
N ASN A 78 0.26 0.19 0.95
CA ASN A 78 0.20 1.63 1.16
C ASN A 78 -0.85 2.31 0.28
N LYS A 79 -1.16 1.81 -0.93
CA LYS A 79 -2.26 2.34 -1.75
C LYS A 79 -3.59 2.31 -0.98
N PHE A 80 -3.94 1.18 -0.36
CA PHE A 80 -5.17 1.07 0.44
C PHE A 80 -5.12 1.98 1.68
N ARG A 81 -3.98 2.03 2.37
CA ARG A 81 -3.79 2.91 3.54
C ARG A 81 -4.02 4.38 3.18
N ILE A 82 -3.44 4.85 2.07
CA ILE A 82 -3.58 6.24 1.63
C ILE A 82 -5.01 6.53 1.17
N GLN A 83 -5.65 5.62 0.44
CA GLN A 83 -7.04 5.78 0.02
C GLN A 83 -7.98 5.93 1.23
N GLU A 84 -7.78 5.15 2.28
CA GLU A 84 -8.56 5.30 3.52
C GLU A 84 -8.21 6.61 4.26
N ALA A 85 -6.94 6.99 4.31
CA ALA A 85 -6.51 8.24 4.92
C ALA A 85 -7.15 9.45 4.23
N MET A 86 -7.22 9.45 2.89
CA MET A 86 -7.88 10.51 2.12
C MET A 86 -9.34 10.68 2.55
N LYS A 87 -10.09 9.57 2.74
CA LYS A 87 -11.47 9.62 3.24
C LYS A 87 -11.54 10.20 4.65
N LEU A 88 -10.69 9.73 5.56
CA LEU A 88 -10.66 10.22 6.95
C LEU A 88 -10.31 11.71 7.04
N LEU A 89 -9.39 12.20 6.19
CA LEU A 89 -8.99 13.60 6.14
C LEU A 89 -10.10 14.51 5.61
N LYS A 90 -11.06 13.98 4.84
CA LYS A 90 -12.16 14.73 4.24
C LYS A 90 -13.49 14.58 4.98
N ASP A 91 -13.63 13.57 5.82
CA ASP A 91 -14.82 13.41 6.65
C ASP A 91 -14.87 14.49 7.75
N LYS A 92 -15.80 15.44 7.62
CA LYS A 92 -16.02 16.53 8.60
C LYS A 92 -16.32 16.00 10.00
N ARG A 93 -16.91 14.81 10.14
CA ARG A 93 -17.18 14.16 11.44
C ARG A 93 -15.88 13.71 12.13
N LYS A 94 -14.79 13.58 11.37
CA LYS A 94 -13.45 13.20 11.81
C LYS A 94 -12.47 14.37 11.85
N ALA A 95 -12.94 15.62 11.72
CA ALA A 95 -12.09 16.81 11.71
C ALA A 95 -11.25 16.99 13.00
N HIS A 96 -11.69 16.38 14.11
CA HIS A 96 -10.95 16.37 15.37
C HIS A 96 -9.69 15.50 15.34
N LEU A 97 -9.57 14.55 14.39
CA LEU A 97 -8.39 13.70 14.28
C LEU A 97 -7.18 14.51 13.79
N THR A 98 -6.04 14.34 14.43
CA THR A 98 -4.76 14.86 13.96
C THR A 98 -4.29 14.12 12.70
N ILE A 99 -3.23 14.58 12.05
CA ILE A 99 -2.66 13.86 10.89
C ILE A 99 -2.03 12.54 11.35
N GLU A 100 -1.51 12.54 12.57
CA GLU A 100 -0.90 11.42 13.27
C GLU A 100 -1.94 10.36 13.62
N ASP A 101 -3.10 10.76 14.16
CA ASP A 101 -4.21 9.83 14.44
C ASP A 101 -4.67 9.14 13.15
N VAL A 102 -4.78 9.87 12.05
CA VAL A 102 -5.15 9.30 10.74
C VAL A 102 -4.06 8.34 10.25
N SER A 103 -2.79 8.72 10.34
CA SER A 103 -1.65 7.87 9.97
C SER A 103 -1.67 6.54 10.74
N ASP A 104 -1.93 6.61 12.04
CA ASP A 104 -1.99 5.43 12.91
C ASP A 104 -3.20 4.56 12.61
N ALA A 105 -4.38 5.17 12.43
CA ALA A 105 -5.63 4.47 12.13
C ALA A 105 -5.58 3.68 10.81
N VAL A 106 -4.79 4.13 9.83
CA VAL A 106 -4.63 3.43 8.55
C VAL A 106 -3.41 2.50 8.53
N GLY A 107 -2.69 2.35 9.64
CA GLY A 107 -1.65 1.32 9.78
C GLY A 107 -0.25 1.72 9.34
N PHE A 108 0.11 3.01 9.33
CA PHE A 108 1.53 3.40 9.16
C PHE A 108 2.30 3.29 10.48
N SER A 109 3.51 2.72 10.42
CA SER A 109 4.39 2.60 11.60
C SER A 109 5.18 3.87 11.91
N THR A 110 5.37 4.75 10.92
CA THR A 110 6.13 6.00 11.10
C THR A 110 5.50 7.15 10.33
N ARG A 111 5.64 8.36 10.88
CA ARG A 111 5.23 9.61 10.23
C ARG A 111 5.88 9.79 8.86
N GLN A 112 7.18 9.53 8.76
CA GLN A 112 7.94 9.72 7.53
C GLN A 112 7.38 8.84 6.40
N SER A 113 7.15 7.55 6.67
CA SER A 113 6.59 6.64 5.66
C SER A 113 5.19 7.02 5.21
N PHE A 114 4.36 7.53 6.13
CA PHE A 114 3.03 8.07 5.80
C PHE A 114 3.14 9.28 4.88
N TYR A 115 3.86 10.32 5.29
CA TYR A 115 3.98 11.56 4.50
C TYR A 115 4.58 11.32 3.12
N THR A 116 5.64 10.52 3.02
CA THR A 116 6.25 10.19 1.72
C THR A 116 5.29 9.40 0.83
N SER A 117 4.56 8.42 1.38
CA SER A 117 3.60 7.63 0.60
C SER A 117 2.39 8.44 0.19
N PHE A 118 1.89 9.31 1.08
CA PHE A 118 0.76 10.19 0.80
C PHE A 118 1.11 11.16 -0.32
N LYS A 119 2.22 11.90 -0.19
CA LYS A 119 2.68 12.84 -1.22
C LYS A 119 2.97 12.18 -2.55
N ARG A 120 3.56 10.98 -2.56
CA ARG A 120 3.78 10.21 -3.79
C ARG A 120 2.46 9.82 -4.48
N PHE A 121 1.43 9.52 -3.69
CA PHE A 121 0.16 9.04 -4.23
C PHE A 121 -0.77 10.18 -4.68
N THR A 122 -0.80 11.29 -3.93
CA THR A 122 -1.74 12.40 -4.16
C THR A 122 -1.10 13.65 -4.75
N GLY A 123 0.22 13.74 -4.77
CA GLY A 123 0.97 14.97 -5.10
C GLY A 123 1.04 15.99 -3.96
N MET A 124 0.28 15.79 -2.88
CA MET A 124 0.13 16.76 -1.77
C MET A 124 0.52 16.14 -0.43
N THR A 125 0.95 16.97 0.52
CA THR A 125 1.06 16.52 1.91
C THR A 125 -0.34 16.24 2.51
N PRO A 126 -0.45 15.39 3.55
CA PRO A 126 -1.73 15.15 4.23
C PRO A 126 -2.43 16.44 4.72
N ARG A 127 -1.65 17.42 5.17
CA ARG A 127 -2.18 18.71 5.65
C ARG A 127 -2.76 19.55 4.50
N GLU A 128 -2.02 19.68 3.40
CA GLU A 128 -2.50 20.35 2.18
C GLU A 128 -3.76 19.66 1.64
N TYR A 129 -3.77 18.33 1.61
CA TYR A 129 -4.92 17.56 1.15
C TYR A 129 -6.17 17.82 2.00
N ARG A 130 -6.02 17.90 3.34
CA ARG A 130 -7.13 18.17 4.26
C ARG A 130 -7.80 19.52 3.95
N ILE A 131 -7.00 20.57 3.78
CA ILE A 131 -7.50 21.95 3.59
C ILE A 131 -7.88 22.28 2.13
N SER A 132 -7.52 21.44 1.15
CA SER A 132 -7.78 21.71 -0.26
C SER A 132 -9.28 21.71 -0.59
N PRO A 133 -9.85 22.79 -1.17
CA PRO A 133 -11.28 22.86 -1.51
C PRO A 133 -11.65 22.06 -2.77
N GLU A 134 -10.68 21.67 -3.59
CA GLU A 134 -10.93 21.04 -4.91
C GLU A 134 -11.49 19.61 -4.82
N ASN A 135 -11.39 18.97 -3.65
CA ASN A 135 -11.84 17.61 -3.42
C ASN A 135 -13.21 17.52 -2.70
N ASP A 136 -13.92 18.64 -2.54
CA ASP A 136 -15.28 18.71 -1.97
C ASP A 136 -16.38 18.71 -3.07
N ARG A 137 -16.01 18.55 -4.35
CA ARG A 137 -16.92 18.50 -5.50
C ARG A 137 -17.26 17.08 -5.93
#